data_AF-A0ABC8Z729-F1
#
_entry.id   AF-A0ABC8Z729-F1
#
_cell.length_a   1.000
_cell.length_b   1.000
_cell.length_c   1.000
_cell.angle_alpha   90.00
_cell.angle_beta   90.00
_cell.angle_gamma   90.00
#
_symmetry.space_group_name_H-M   'P 1'
#
loop_
_entity.id
_entity.type
_entity.pdbx_description
1 polymer ?
#
loop_
_entity_poly.entity_id
_entity_poly.type
_entity_poly.pdbx_seq_one_letter_code
_entity_poly.pdbx_strand_id
1 'polypeptide(L)'
;MASTPKKNDGCGCYTWIVMMILFNGFIWLITMLPSMESIAYPDEKPTTCSVELAGFEGLHPAASPGATSPAFDLVVRVNNGHTFCLRHGGGDVVVSYAGVPLARGRTPSFVLGDKDVLALPVKATSAGVGVPGDLLRLMTDERRWGVAQLQVEFGLAWESFVCDVELGGHPRVSECYKPTSVG
;
A
#
# COMPACT_ATOMS: atom_id res chain seq x y z
N MET A 1 -32.75 -76.20 39.43
CA MET A 1 -32.95 -74.84 38.87
C MET A 1 -31.68 -74.07 39.12
N ALA A 2 -30.92 -73.73 38.07
CA ALA A 2 -29.73 -72.89 38.19
C ALA A 2 -29.75 -71.88 37.04
N SER A 3 -29.92 -70.61 37.40
CA SER A 3 -30.07 -69.45 36.52
C SER A 3 -28.74 -69.09 35.87
N THR A 4 -28.72 -68.96 34.55
CA THR A 4 -27.59 -68.37 33.81
C THR A 4 -27.44 -66.88 34.14
N PRO A 5 -26.23 -66.38 34.44
CA PRO A 5 -26.02 -64.95 34.65
C PRO A 5 -26.02 -64.21 33.31
N LYS A 6 -26.90 -63.21 33.20
CA LYS A 6 -27.00 -62.29 32.06
C LYS A 6 -25.75 -61.40 32.07
N LYS A 7 -24.92 -61.51 31.04
CA LYS A 7 -23.74 -60.66 30.85
C LYS A 7 -24.21 -59.22 30.64
N ASN A 8 -23.84 -58.32 31.54
CA ASN A 8 -24.21 -56.91 31.48
C ASN A 8 -23.37 -56.19 30.42
N ASP A 9 -24.02 -55.71 29.36
CA ASP A 9 -23.42 -54.90 28.29
C ASP A 9 -23.20 -53.43 28.73
N GLY A 10 -22.50 -53.23 29.86
CA GLY A 10 -22.17 -51.90 30.40
C GLY A 10 -20.86 -51.30 29.88
N CYS A 11 -20.09 -52.06 29.09
CA CYS A 11 -18.70 -51.70 28.73
C CYS A 11 -18.60 -50.77 27.49
N GLY A 12 -19.65 -50.70 26.66
CA GLY A 12 -19.66 -49.85 25.46
C GLY A 12 -19.90 -48.36 25.75
N CYS A 13 -20.87 -48.05 26.62
CA CYS A 13 -21.29 -46.67 26.87
C CYS A 13 -20.25 -45.86 27.64
N TYR A 14 -19.59 -46.46 28.63
CA TYR A 14 -18.58 -45.77 29.43
C TYR A 14 -17.37 -45.36 28.58
N THR A 15 -16.87 -46.29 27.77
CA THR A 15 -15.77 -46.04 26.84
C THR A 15 -16.14 -44.94 25.82
N TRP A 16 -17.38 -44.94 25.33
CA TRP A 16 -17.85 -43.95 24.37
C TRP A 16 -17.99 -42.54 24.98
N ILE A 17 -18.46 -42.45 26.22
CA ILE A 17 -18.55 -41.18 26.96
C ILE A 17 -17.15 -40.62 27.23
N VAL A 18 -16.20 -41.45 27.67
CA VAL A 18 -14.82 -41.00 27.90
C VAL A 18 -14.16 -40.54 26.59
N MET A 19 -14.40 -41.25 25.49
CA MET A 19 -13.87 -40.88 24.18
C MET A 19 -14.46 -39.54 23.68
N MET A 20 -15.75 -39.31 23.91
CA MET A 20 -16.41 -38.02 23.63
C MET A 20 -15.82 -36.88 24.47
N ILE A 21 -15.57 -37.09 25.77
CA ILE A 21 -14.98 -36.06 26.64
C ILE A 21 -13.56 -35.71 26.18
N LEU A 22 -12.74 -36.71 25.90
CA LEU A 22 -11.37 -36.52 25.42
C LEU A 22 -11.35 -35.82 24.04
N PHE A 23 -12.25 -36.21 23.14
CA PHE A 23 -12.37 -35.60 21.82
C PHE A 23 -12.81 -34.14 21.91
N ASN A 24 -13.86 -33.84 22.67
CA ASN A 24 -14.32 -32.46 22.85
C ASN A 24 -13.28 -31.59 23.56
N GLY A 25 -12.59 -32.13 24.59
CA GLY A 25 -11.50 -31.43 25.27
C GLY A 25 -10.31 -31.14 24.34
N PHE A 26 -9.97 -32.09 23.47
CA PHE A 26 -8.92 -31.91 22.46
C PHE A 26 -9.31 -30.87 21.40
N ILE A 27 -10.55 -30.87 20.93
CA ILE A 27 -11.07 -29.83 20.04
C ILE A 27 -11.03 -28.46 20.72
N TRP A 28 -11.43 -28.38 21.99
CA TRP A 28 -11.36 -27.15 22.77
C TRP A 28 -9.92 -26.64 22.93
N LEU A 29 -8.97 -27.54 23.18
CA LEU A 29 -7.54 -27.23 23.25
C LEU A 29 -7.02 -26.70 21.90
N ILE A 30 -7.42 -27.31 20.78
CA ILE A 30 -7.06 -26.83 19.43
C ILE A 30 -7.66 -25.44 19.17
N THR A 31 -8.89 -25.17 19.60
CA THR A 31 -9.51 -23.85 19.41
C THR A 31 -8.94 -22.75 20.30
N MET A 32 -8.39 -23.10 21.46
CA MET A 32 -7.77 -22.16 22.40
C MET A 32 -6.27 -22.00 22.19
N LEU A 33 -5.62 -22.93 21.49
CA LEU A 33 -4.28 -22.71 20.95
C LEU A 33 -4.39 -21.54 19.96
N PRO A 34 -3.58 -20.48 20.11
CA PRO A 34 -3.56 -19.40 19.13
C PRO A 34 -3.31 -20.02 17.76
N SER A 35 -4.11 -19.60 16.76
CA SER A 35 -3.88 -20.01 15.37
C SER A 35 -2.39 -19.87 15.07
N MET A 36 -1.75 -20.89 14.50
CA MET A 36 -0.31 -20.81 14.18
C MET A 36 -0.01 -19.64 13.23
N GLU A 37 -1.01 -19.13 12.50
CA GLU A 37 -0.91 -17.88 11.74
C GLU A 37 -0.56 -16.67 12.63
N SER A 38 -1.09 -16.61 13.86
CA SER A 38 -0.85 -15.51 14.79
C SER A 38 0.57 -15.50 15.38
N ILE A 39 1.25 -16.65 15.42
CA ILE A 39 2.64 -16.75 15.93
C ILE A 39 3.63 -16.52 14.80
N ALA A 40 3.29 -16.96 13.58
CA ALA A 40 4.10 -16.75 12.39
C ALA A 40 4.05 -15.31 11.87
N TYR A 41 2.97 -14.55 12.17
CA TYR A 41 2.76 -13.19 11.66
C TYR A 41 2.51 -12.19 12.81
N PRO A 42 3.55 -11.81 13.57
CA PRO A 42 3.42 -10.83 14.65
C PRO A 42 3.13 -9.45 14.05
N ASP A 43 1.86 -9.04 13.99
CA ASP A 43 1.39 -7.68 13.64
C ASP A 43 2.33 -6.96 12.64
N GLU A 44 2.56 -7.58 11.48
CA GLU A 44 3.34 -6.95 10.41
C GLU A 44 2.52 -5.78 9.89
N LYS A 45 2.74 -4.61 10.47
CA LYS A 45 2.15 -3.39 9.95
C LYS A 45 2.68 -3.19 8.53
N PRO A 46 1.79 -3.00 7.55
CA PRO A 46 2.20 -2.84 6.17
C PRO A 46 3.07 -1.60 6.01
N THR A 47 3.89 -1.59 4.97
CA THR A 47 4.57 -0.36 4.53
C THR A 47 3.52 0.68 4.14
N THR A 48 3.60 1.88 4.72
CA THR A 48 2.76 3.01 4.32
C THR A 48 3.63 4.09 3.67
N CYS A 49 3.02 4.83 2.74
CA CYS A 49 3.70 5.89 2.02
C CYS A 49 2.84 7.15 2.01
N SER A 50 3.52 8.29 1.98
CA SER A 50 2.90 9.56 1.67
C SER A 50 3.80 10.38 0.75
N VAL A 51 3.21 11.28 -0.02
CA VAL A 51 3.92 12.12 -0.98
C VAL A 51 3.61 13.58 -0.71
N GLU A 52 4.66 14.39 -0.71
CA GLU A 52 4.57 15.85 -0.70
C GLU A 52 5.06 16.39 -2.05
N LEU A 53 4.31 17.36 -2.60
CA LEU A 53 4.76 18.17 -3.74
C LEU A 53 5.58 19.36 -3.23
N ALA A 54 6.91 19.24 -3.30
CA ALA A 54 7.83 20.28 -2.87
C ALA A 54 7.92 21.45 -3.86
N GLY A 55 7.70 21.19 -5.15
CA GLY A 55 7.74 22.20 -6.19
C GLY A 55 7.34 21.65 -7.56
N PHE A 56 6.99 22.55 -8.48
CA PHE A 56 6.78 22.20 -9.87
C PHE A 56 7.08 23.38 -10.80
N GLU A 57 7.46 23.07 -12.04
CA GLU A 57 7.72 24.03 -13.11
C GLU A 57 7.26 23.48 -14.46
N GLY A 58 7.29 24.32 -15.51
CA GLY A 58 7.01 23.87 -16.88
C GLY A 58 5.53 23.58 -17.20
N LEU A 59 4.60 23.98 -16.34
CA LEU A 59 3.15 23.91 -16.60
C LEU A 59 2.67 25.05 -17.51
N HIS A 60 3.12 25.01 -18.76
CA HIS A 60 2.79 25.99 -19.80
C HIS A 60 2.21 25.28 -21.02
N PRO A 61 1.48 25.99 -21.91
CA PRO A 61 0.99 25.38 -23.14
C PRO A 61 2.16 24.88 -23.97
N ALA A 62 2.09 23.65 -24.48
CA ALA A 62 3.12 23.07 -25.35
C ALA A 62 3.47 23.94 -26.57
N ALA A 63 2.49 24.71 -27.08
CA ALA A 63 2.66 25.61 -28.22
C ALA A 63 3.25 26.99 -27.86
N SER A 64 3.51 27.26 -26.58
CA SER A 64 4.06 28.55 -26.15
C SER A 64 5.53 28.68 -26.55
N PRO A 65 5.97 29.82 -27.10
CA PRO A 65 7.39 30.11 -27.27
C PRO A 65 8.13 29.97 -25.93
N GLY A 66 9.21 29.19 -25.91
CA GLY A 66 10.00 28.95 -24.68
C GLY A 66 9.36 28.01 -23.68
N ALA A 67 8.33 27.24 -24.06
CA ALA A 67 7.78 26.19 -23.21
C ALA A 67 8.88 25.22 -22.76
N THR A 68 8.88 24.90 -21.47
CA THR A 68 9.80 23.93 -20.87
C THR A 68 9.06 22.63 -20.56
N SER A 69 9.82 21.56 -20.37
CA SER A 69 9.29 20.28 -19.92
C SER A 69 8.67 20.43 -18.52
N PRO A 70 7.47 19.89 -18.28
CA PRO A 70 6.95 19.76 -16.93
C PRO A 70 7.96 19.03 -16.03
N ALA A 71 8.19 19.59 -14.85
CA ALA A 71 9.01 18.97 -13.82
C ALA A 71 8.34 19.14 -12.46
N PHE A 72 8.47 18.10 -11.64
CA PHE A 72 7.87 18.01 -10.31
C PHE A 72 8.93 17.51 -9.35
N ASP A 73 9.13 18.27 -8.28
CA ASP A 73 9.97 17.89 -7.16
C ASP A 73 9.04 17.32 -6.07
N LEU A 74 9.22 16.04 -5.78
CA LEU A 74 8.41 15.26 -4.85
C LEU A 74 9.27 14.79 -3.68
N VAL A 75 8.65 14.68 -2.51
CA VAL A 75 9.23 14.00 -1.35
C VAL A 75 8.34 12.81 -1.02
N VAL A 76 8.86 11.60 -1.26
CA VAL A 76 8.17 10.36 -0.91
C VAL A 76 8.60 9.95 0.48
N ARG A 77 7.68 9.96 1.45
CA ARG A 77 7.91 9.44 2.80
C ARG A 77 7.48 7.98 2.84
N VAL A 78 8.40 7.11 3.24
CA VAL A 78 8.20 5.67 3.39
C VAL A 78 8.30 5.32 4.86
N ASN A 79 7.25 4.70 5.41
CA ASN A 79 7.23 4.19 6.78
C ASN A 79 7.27 2.66 6.74
N ASN A 80 8.36 2.08 7.25
CA ASN A 80 8.49 0.64 7.34
C ASN A 80 7.80 0.13 8.62
N GLY A 81 6.56 -0.32 8.48
CA GLY A 81 5.82 -0.94 9.56
C GLY A 81 6.31 -2.36 9.93
N HIS A 82 7.20 -2.97 9.17
CA HIS A 82 7.64 -4.35 9.40
C HIS A 82 8.69 -4.48 10.52
N THR A 83 8.91 -5.71 10.99
CA THR A 83 9.96 -6.09 11.94
C THR A 83 11.27 -6.49 11.25
N PHE A 84 11.35 -6.28 9.93
CA PHE A 84 12.52 -6.53 9.10
C PHE A 84 12.86 -5.30 8.26
N CYS A 85 14.12 -5.20 7.84
CA CYS A 85 14.59 -4.10 7.01
C CYS A 85 14.02 -4.17 5.58
N LEU A 86 13.57 -3.04 5.05
CA LEU A 86 13.17 -2.91 3.65
C LEU A 86 14.39 -2.55 2.79
N ARG A 87 14.62 -3.28 1.69
CA ARG A 87 15.64 -2.93 0.70
C ARG A 87 14.98 -2.77 -0.66
N HIS A 88 15.20 -1.61 -1.29
CA HIS A 88 14.65 -1.31 -2.61
C HIS A 88 15.73 -0.79 -3.54
N GLY A 89 15.74 -1.27 -4.78
CA GLY A 89 16.69 -0.86 -5.83
C GLY A 89 16.36 0.47 -6.50
N GLY A 90 15.26 1.12 -6.09
CA GLY A 90 14.64 2.21 -6.82
C GLY A 90 13.49 1.69 -7.70
N GLY A 91 12.54 2.57 -8.00
CA GLY A 91 11.32 2.23 -8.73
C GLY A 91 10.86 3.40 -9.58
N ASP A 92 10.16 3.09 -10.66
CA ASP A 92 9.64 4.12 -11.56
C ASP A 92 8.53 4.91 -10.87
N VAL A 93 8.51 6.22 -11.16
CA VAL A 93 7.50 7.16 -10.69
C VAL A 93 6.84 7.78 -11.90
N VAL A 94 5.51 7.79 -11.93
CA VAL A 94 4.72 8.45 -12.96
C VAL A 94 3.87 9.52 -12.30
N VAL A 95 3.95 10.75 -12.79
CA VAL A 95 3.08 11.84 -12.39
C VAL A 95 2.10 12.08 -13.52
N SER A 96 0.81 11.93 -13.23
CA SER A 96 -0.27 12.13 -14.20
C SER A 96 -1.28 13.17 -13.72
N TYR A 97 -2.03 13.72 -14.67
CA TYR A 97 -3.15 14.61 -14.40
C TYR A 97 -4.33 14.18 -15.27
N ALA A 98 -5.49 13.95 -14.66
CA ALA A 98 -6.68 13.42 -15.34
C ALA A 98 -6.36 12.17 -16.22
N GLY A 99 -5.51 11.27 -15.70
CA GLY A 99 -5.07 10.06 -16.40
C GLY A 99 -4.01 10.26 -17.50
N VAL A 100 -3.60 11.50 -17.79
CA VAL A 100 -2.57 11.80 -18.78
C VAL A 100 -1.20 11.91 -18.10
N PRO A 101 -0.20 11.09 -18.46
CA PRO A 101 1.13 11.15 -17.87
C PRO A 101 1.86 12.45 -18.27
N LEU A 102 2.21 13.26 -17.27
CA LEU A 102 2.91 14.53 -17.45
C LEU A 102 4.43 14.41 -17.30
N ALA A 103 4.89 13.54 -16.39
CA ALA A 103 6.31 13.39 -16.09
C ALA A 103 6.63 11.98 -15.58
N ARG A 104 7.89 11.59 -15.71
CA ARG A 104 8.43 10.33 -15.18
C ARG A 104 9.68 10.60 -14.36
N GLY A 105 9.87 9.82 -13.31
CA GLY A 105 11.03 9.87 -12.43
C GLY A 105 11.39 8.49 -11.92
N ARG A 106 12.35 8.43 -11.01
CA ARG A 106 12.73 7.20 -10.33
C ARG A 106 13.07 7.48 -8.87
N THR A 107 12.57 6.66 -7.96
CA THR A 107 12.99 6.70 -6.55
C THR A 107 14.43 6.21 -6.43
N PRO A 108 15.24 6.80 -5.53
CA PRO A 108 16.59 6.30 -5.27
C PRO A 108 16.53 4.93 -4.59
N SER A 109 17.61 4.16 -4.70
CA SER A 109 17.77 2.93 -3.92
C SER A 109 17.94 3.25 -2.44
N PHE A 110 17.37 2.43 -1.56
CA PHE A 110 17.52 2.61 -0.11
C PHE A 110 17.52 1.28 0.64
N VAL A 111 17.98 1.38 1.89
CA VAL A 111 17.79 0.37 2.93
C VAL A 111 17.17 1.09 4.11
N LEU A 112 16.01 0.63 4.57
CA LEU A 112 15.26 1.20 5.67
C LEU A 112 15.17 0.18 6.81
N GLY A 113 15.54 0.59 8.01
CA GLY A 113 15.46 -0.25 9.21
C GLY A 113 14.03 -0.68 9.53
N ASP A 114 13.89 -1.67 10.40
CA ASP A 114 12.59 -2.06 10.95
C ASP A 114 11.99 -0.91 11.78
N LYS A 115 10.67 -0.71 11.64
CA LYS A 115 9.92 0.36 12.34
C LYS A 115 10.47 1.78 12.10
N ASP A 116 11.22 1.99 11.02
CA ASP A 116 11.89 3.26 10.70
C ASP A 116 11.19 4.01 9.55
N VAL A 117 11.54 5.29 9.38
CA VAL A 117 10.92 6.19 8.39
C VAL A 117 11.96 6.95 7.59
N LEU A 118 11.76 7.01 6.27
CA LEU A 118 12.67 7.66 5.33
C LEU A 118 11.93 8.63 4.41
N ALA A 119 12.55 9.76 4.12
CA ALA A 119 12.08 10.71 3.11
C ALA A 119 13.01 10.67 1.89
N LEU A 120 12.44 10.40 0.72
CA LEU A 120 13.16 10.23 -0.54
C LEU A 120 12.84 11.41 -1.46
N PRO A 121 13.84 12.22 -1.86
CA PRO A 121 13.64 13.21 -2.90
C PRO A 121 13.50 12.50 -4.25
N VAL A 122 12.47 12.87 -5.00
CA VAL A 122 12.20 12.36 -6.34
C VAL A 122 11.98 13.53 -7.27
N LYS A 123 12.76 13.58 -8.35
CA LYS A 123 12.52 14.50 -9.45
C LYS A 123 11.88 13.75 -10.61
N ALA A 124 10.68 14.17 -10.98
CA ALA A 124 9.99 13.67 -12.16
C ALA A 124 10.00 14.73 -13.26
N THR A 125 10.36 14.37 -14.48
CA THR A 125 10.34 15.28 -15.62
C THR A 125 9.86 14.57 -16.89
N SER A 126 9.44 15.36 -17.88
CA SER A 126 9.02 14.85 -19.19
C SER A 126 10.14 15.05 -20.22
N ALA A 127 10.25 14.15 -21.20
CA ALA A 127 11.08 14.39 -22.39
C ALA A 127 10.41 15.34 -23.40
N GLY A 128 9.11 15.62 -23.23
CA GLY A 128 8.32 16.51 -24.08
C GLY A 128 8.35 17.96 -23.61
N VAL A 129 7.61 18.82 -24.31
CA VAL A 129 7.54 20.26 -24.04
C VAL A 129 6.12 20.64 -23.66
N GLY A 130 5.96 21.26 -22.49
CA GLY A 130 4.69 21.75 -21.97
C GLY A 130 3.58 20.70 -21.80
N VAL A 131 2.37 21.20 -21.57
CA VAL A 131 1.15 20.41 -21.36
C VAL A 131 0.19 20.63 -22.54
N PRO A 132 -0.53 19.60 -23.02
CA PRO A 132 -1.58 19.77 -24.03
C PRO A 132 -2.59 20.86 -23.62
N GLY A 133 -3.00 21.70 -24.57
CA GLY A 133 -3.76 22.92 -24.27
C GLY A 133 -5.09 22.69 -23.54
N ASP A 134 -5.87 21.69 -23.95
CA ASP A 134 -7.13 21.34 -23.29
C ASP A 134 -6.91 20.85 -21.85
N LEU A 135 -5.87 20.03 -21.65
CA LEU A 135 -5.50 19.50 -20.33
C LEU A 135 -5.01 20.63 -19.40
N LEU A 136 -4.22 21.57 -19.94
CA LEU A 136 -3.77 22.73 -19.18
C LEU A 136 -4.93 23.66 -18.80
N ARG A 137 -5.91 23.82 -19.69
CA ARG A 137 -7.12 24.62 -19.38
C ARG A 137 -7.93 23.97 -18.26
N LEU A 138 -8.18 22.67 -18.35
CA LEU A 138 -8.82 21.90 -17.27
C LEU A 138 -8.07 22.08 -15.95
N MET A 139 -6.75 21.88 -15.97
CA MET A 139 -5.89 22.05 -14.81
C MET A 139 -5.97 23.45 -14.20
N THR A 140 -5.98 24.48 -15.04
CA THR A 140 -6.07 25.88 -14.59
C THR A 140 -7.42 26.17 -13.95
N ASP A 141 -8.51 25.66 -14.52
CA ASP A 141 -9.85 25.85 -13.98
C ASP A 141 -10.02 25.10 -12.65
N GLU A 142 -9.61 23.84 -12.57
CA GLU A 142 -9.68 23.04 -11.33
C GLU A 142 -8.79 23.61 -10.22
N ARG A 143 -7.61 24.16 -10.58
CA ARG A 143 -6.71 24.82 -9.62
C ARG A 143 -7.36 26.07 -9.02
N ARG A 144 -8.15 26.83 -9.80
CA ARG A 144 -8.87 28.01 -9.28
C ARG A 144 -9.91 27.65 -8.22
N TRP A 145 -10.48 26.44 -8.31
CA TRP A 145 -11.43 25.93 -7.33
C TRP A 145 -10.78 25.10 -6.21
N GLY A 146 -9.46 24.90 -6.25
CA GLY A 146 -8.72 24.12 -5.26
C GLY A 146 -8.95 22.61 -5.35
N VAL A 147 -9.36 22.10 -6.52
CA VAL A 147 -9.69 20.68 -6.73
C VAL A 147 -8.74 19.97 -7.71
N ALA A 148 -7.76 20.68 -8.26
CA ALA A 148 -6.75 20.08 -9.13
C ALA A 148 -5.87 19.10 -8.32
N GLN A 149 -5.79 17.84 -8.76
CA GLN A 149 -4.97 16.81 -8.13
C GLN A 149 -4.08 16.13 -9.17
N LEU A 150 -2.80 15.98 -8.84
CA LEU A 150 -1.87 15.10 -9.55
C LEU A 150 -1.99 13.70 -8.98
N GLN A 151 -2.01 12.70 -9.84
CA GLN A 151 -1.89 11.31 -9.41
C GLN A 151 -0.43 10.89 -9.56
N VAL A 152 0.17 10.49 -8.44
CA VAL A 152 1.56 10.02 -8.37
C VAL A 152 1.53 8.52 -8.12
N GLU A 153 2.03 7.76 -9.10
CA GLU A 153 2.10 6.30 -9.04
C GLU A 153 3.56 5.85 -8.96
N PHE A 154 3.86 4.92 -8.05
CA PHE A 154 5.20 4.36 -7.93
C PHE A 154 5.21 2.98 -7.29
N GLY A 155 6.24 2.21 -7.60
CA GLY A 155 6.51 0.91 -6.98
C GLY A 155 7.60 0.99 -5.91
N LEU A 156 7.36 0.36 -4.76
CA LEU A 156 8.35 0.12 -3.71
C LEU A 156 8.34 -1.36 -3.33
N ALA A 157 9.50 -2.01 -3.42
CA ALA A 157 9.65 -3.44 -3.21
C ALA A 157 8.66 -4.25 -4.06
N TRP A 158 7.68 -4.90 -3.43
CA TRP A 158 6.64 -5.74 -4.04
C TRP A 158 5.27 -5.05 -4.14
N GLU A 159 5.19 -3.78 -3.73
CA GLU A 159 3.94 -3.04 -3.64
C GLU A 159 3.92 -1.84 -4.60
N SER A 160 2.74 -1.50 -5.09
CA SER A 160 2.47 -0.29 -5.84
C SER A 160 1.64 0.67 -4.99
N PHE A 161 1.97 1.95 -5.06
CA PHE A 161 1.27 3.02 -4.37
C PHE A 161 0.78 4.05 -5.35
N VAL A 162 -0.38 4.62 -5.04
CA VAL A 162 -1.00 5.75 -5.72
C VAL A 162 -1.32 6.81 -4.68
N CYS A 163 -1.00 8.07 -4.98
CA CYS A 163 -1.28 9.19 -4.10
C CYS A 163 -1.89 10.33 -4.92
N ASP A 164 -2.98 10.89 -4.43
CA ASP A 164 -3.64 12.05 -5.03
C ASP A 164 -3.11 13.32 -4.35
N VAL A 165 -2.27 14.06 -5.06
CA VAL A 165 -1.49 15.18 -4.55
C VAL A 165 -2.11 16.49 -5.03
N GLU A 166 -2.54 17.34 -4.10
CA GLU A 166 -3.15 18.62 -4.43
C GLU A 166 -2.19 19.53 -5.23
N LEU A 167 -2.68 20.04 -6.35
CA LEU A 167 -1.94 20.86 -7.28
C LEU A 167 -2.28 22.36 -7.07
N GLY A 168 -1.92 22.89 -5.91
CA GLY A 168 -2.06 24.31 -5.57
C GLY A 168 -2.05 24.60 -4.07
N GLY A 169 -1.58 25.78 -3.68
CA GLY A 169 -1.84 26.40 -2.37
C GLY A 169 -1.40 25.65 -1.11
N HIS A 170 -0.09 25.71 -0.82
CA HIS A 170 0.65 25.19 0.34
C HIS A 170 1.08 23.71 0.23
N PRO A 171 2.33 23.38 0.60
CA PRO A 171 2.79 21.99 0.64
C PRO A 171 1.88 21.18 1.58
N ARG A 172 1.31 20.10 1.04
CA ARG A 172 0.49 19.16 1.80
C ARG A 172 1.00 17.76 1.53
N VAL A 173 1.06 16.98 2.59
CA VAL A 173 1.39 15.57 2.56
C VAL A 173 0.11 14.81 2.21
N SER A 174 0.14 14.07 1.11
CA SER A 174 -0.94 13.19 0.68
C SER A 174 -0.60 11.75 1.05
N GLU A 175 -1.47 11.09 1.80
CA GLU A 175 -1.35 9.66 2.09
C GLU A 175 -1.62 8.84 0.82
N CYS A 176 -0.84 7.79 0.64
CA CYS A 176 -0.94 6.92 -0.52
C CYS A 176 -1.78 5.68 -0.19
N TYR A 177 -2.45 5.14 -1.19
CA TYR A 177 -3.19 3.89 -1.13
C TYR A 177 -2.63 2.88 -2.12
N LYS A 178 -2.93 1.60 -1.87
CA LYS A 178 -2.61 0.53 -2.80
C LYS A 178 -3.73 0.45 -3.84
N PRO A 179 -3.44 0.50 -5.15
CA PRO A 179 -4.47 0.37 -6.17
C PRO A 179 -5.09 -1.02 -6.06
N THR A 180 -6.41 -1.09 -6.11
CA THR A 180 -7.14 -2.36 -6.14
C THR A 180 -6.84 -3.01 -7.48
N SER A 181 -6.38 -4.28 -7.50
CA SER A 181 -6.17 -4.98 -8.76
C SER A 181 -7.51 -5.04 -9.50
N VAL A 182 -7.60 -4.39 -10.67
CA VAL A 182 -8.71 -4.62 -11.58
C VAL A 182 -8.48 -6.02 -12.16
N GLY A 183 -9.25 -6.98 -11.65
CA GLY A 183 -9.23 -8.38 -12.10
C GLY A 183 -9.85 -8.57 -13.47
#